data_AF-A0A7C3WD42-F1
#
_entry.id   AF-A0A7C3WD42-F1
#
_cell.length_a   1.000
_cell.length_b   1.000
_cell.length_c   1.000
_cell.angle_alpha   90.00
_cell.angle_beta   90.00
_cell.angle_gamma   90.00
#
_symmetry.space_group_name_H-M   'P 1'
#
loop_
_entity.id
_entity.type
_entity.pdbx_description
1 polymer ?
#
loop_
_entity_poly.entity_id
_entity_poly.type
_entity_poly.pdbx_seq_one_letter_code
_entity_poly.pdbx_strand_id
1 'polypeptide(L)'
;WHWGSRDAARRVWPLVALLILAGCALAALGYLQTDWSLAQRRGAAFLAPLHSPLSTLPALGAKRLNPSVVGNTLLPLIPLAFVAAGAVRHAAARLGAALAALLMLSYLVVVWSRGDLLALGVTALLALLWRWRGLREAALGLGVGAVGALALAAVFSPSTVAPLGDLAGHIYPARAMVWTRALYIIGDHLFTGAGLDNFRPVARNSYPYFDPAFDQTEHAHSWPLQAGVDGGIWGMAAVVWLAVAFYTAAARAAKQDVRPAASAVSSAVRPGFVAGFTAFFIGLLYDNGTMSGPRAALVFWLFLGAALVTLAPHADAADDVLYRRPPPAPRRGRIAAGIACLLAGALLIWASRDWAVGLWHNNLANVARNQGLYTMEMDDGQRAALAGAAVADYRRAIAAAPDLAAAHRNLGVLYWQAAQPEESARHISWTTALPLRPLAFFSGVPQPEGSYMEAARRELNLALTLAPGDVVAEGIMEHKMSMSK
;
A
#
# COMPACT_ATOMS: atom_id res chain seq x y z
N TRP A 1 15.31 -25.41 -23.65
CA TRP A 1 14.18 -25.10 -22.73
C TRP A 1 13.89 -26.36 -21.93
N HIS A 2 14.27 -26.41 -20.65
CA HIS A 2 14.22 -27.63 -19.82
C HIS A 2 12.95 -27.74 -18.96
N TRP A 3 11.76 -27.52 -19.52
CA TRP A 3 10.50 -27.53 -18.75
C TRP A 3 10.25 -28.86 -18.01
N GLY A 4 10.70 -29.99 -18.56
CA GLY A 4 10.59 -31.32 -17.95
C GLY A 4 11.70 -31.69 -16.95
N SER A 5 12.66 -30.80 -16.66
CA SER A 5 13.76 -31.09 -15.73
C SER A 5 13.23 -31.27 -14.31
N ARG A 6 13.59 -32.33 -13.58
CA ARG A 6 13.29 -32.45 -12.14
C ARG A 6 14.07 -31.44 -11.28
N ASP A 7 15.17 -30.92 -11.80
CA ASP A 7 15.99 -29.90 -11.18
C ASP A 7 15.38 -28.50 -11.44
N ALA A 8 14.93 -27.85 -10.35
CA ALA A 8 14.30 -26.53 -10.37
C ALA A 8 15.27 -25.43 -10.83
N ALA A 9 16.58 -25.55 -10.58
CA ALA A 9 17.58 -24.57 -11.00
C ALA A 9 17.66 -24.45 -12.53
N ARG A 10 17.43 -25.55 -13.25
CA ARG A 10 17.38 -25.59 -14.72
C ARG A 10 16.09 -25.02 -15.31
N ARG A 11 15.03 -24.85 -14.51
CA ARG A 11 13.75 -24.25 -14.92
C ARG A 11 13.74 -22.72 -14.82
N VAL A 12 14.71 -22.11 -14.14
CA VAL A 12 14.80 -20.64 -13.96
C VAL A 12 14.84 -19.91 -15.30
N TRP A 13 15.67 -20.36 -16.24
CA TRP A 13 15.83 -19.68 -17.53
C TRP A 13 14.56 -19.69 -18.41
N PRO A 14 13.82 -20.81 -18.56
CA PRO A 14 12.49 -20.79 -19.15
C PRO A 14 11.52 -19.80 -18.49
N LEU A 15 11.53 -19.69 -17.15
CA LEU A 15 10.70 -18.72 -16.43
C LEU A 15 11.14 -17.28 -16.70
N VAL A 16 12.44 -17.00 -16.70
CA VAL A 16 13.01 -15.68 -17.06
C VAL A 16 12.63 -15.33 -18.50
N ALA A 17 12.75 -16.26 -19.44
CA ALA A 17 12.36 -16.03 -20.83
C ALA A 17 10.86 -15.73 -20.93
N LEU A 18 10.01 -16.47 -20.22
CA LEU A 18 8.56 -16.22 -20.17
C LEU A 18 8.24 -14.83 -19.62
N LEU A 19 8.88 -14.42 -18.52
CA LEU A 19 8.71 -13.10 -17.92
C LEU A 19 9.16 -11.98 -18.87
N ILE A 20 10.30 -12.13 -19.54
CA ILE A 20 10.79 -11.16 -20.53
C ILE A 20 9.84 -11.08 -21.73
N LEU A 21 9.36 -12.22 -22.26
CA LEU A 21 8.40 -12.25 -23.36
C LEU A 21 7.05 -11.62 -22.97
N ALA A 22 6.57 -11.89 -21.76
CA ALA A 22 5.36 -11.25 -21.22
C ALA A 22 5.55 -9.74 -21.10
N GLY A 23 6.72 -9.27 -20.65
CA GLY A 23 7.08 -7.86 -20.62
C GLY A 23 7.11 -7.21 -22.01
N CYS A 24 7.71 -7.87 -23.01
CA CYS A 24 7.68 -7.39 -24.39
C CYS A 24 6.26 -7.29 -24.94
N ALA A 25 5.43 -8.32 -24.73
CA ALA A 25 4.05 -8.34 -25.17
C ALA A 25 3.25 -7.21 -24.50
N LEU A 26 3.46 -7.00 -23.20
CA LEU A 26 2.79 -5.95 -22.45
C LEU A 26 3.25 -4.54 -22.88
N ALA A 27 4.54 -4.33 -23.16
CA ALA A 27 5.05 -3.08 -23.71
C ALA A 27 4.47 -2.79 -25.10
N ALA A 28 4.45 -3.80 -25.99
CA ALA A 28 3.86 -3.67 -27.33
C ALA A 28 2.35 -3.35 -27.26
N LEU A 29 1.60 -4.05 -26.41
CA LEU A 29 0.20 -3.74 -26.14
C LEU A 29 0.03 -2.34 -25.55
N GLY A 30 0.93 -1.94 -24.65
CA GLY A 30 1.01 -0.58 -24.12
C GLY A 30 1.13 0.44 -25.25
N TYR A 31 2.00 0.20 -26.24
CA TYR A 31 2.16 1.11 -27.37
C TYR A 31 0.88 1.25 -28.22
N LEU A 32 0.15 0.15 -28.41
CA LEU A 32 -1.07 0.11 -29.24
C LEU A 32 -2.33 0.61 -28.50
N GLN A 33 -2.38 0.45 -27.17
CA GLN A 33 -3.58 0.74 -26.38
C GLN A 33 -3.47 1.99 -25.48
N THR A 34 -2.33 2.69 -25.46
CA THR A 34 -2.20 3.99 -24.76
C THR A 34 -2.95 5.09 -25.52
N ASP A 35 -3.67 5.95 -24.81
CA ASP A 35 -4.18 7.20 -25.37
C ASP A 35 -3.06 8.24 -25.40
N TRP A 36 -2.38 8.32 -26.56
CA TRP A 36 -1.25 9.22 -26.77
C TRP A 36 -1.63 10.70 -26.73
N SER A 37 -2.87 11.05 -27.10
CA SER A 37 -3.37 12.42 -27.00
C SER A 37 -3.47 12.86 -25.54
N LEU A 38 -3.93 11.94 -24.68
CA LEU A 38 -4.01 12.18 -23.24
C LEU A 38 -2.63 12.19 -22.59
N ALA A 39 -1.72 11.30 -23.01
CA ALA A 39 -0.34 11.28 -22.53
C ALA A 39 0.38 12.61 -22.79
N GLN A 40 0.22 13.19 -23.98
CA GLN A 40 0.78 14.49 -24.33
C GLN A 40 0.25 15.61 -23.42
N ARG A 41 -1.06 15.63 -23.14
CA ARG A 41 -1.70 16.61 -22.25
C ARG A 41 -1.26 16.47 -20.78
N ARG A 42 -0.88 15.28 -20.32
CA ARG A 42 -0.49 14.99 -18.93
C ARG A 42 0.98 15.32 -18.59
N GLY A 43 1.59 16.26 -19.30
CA GLY A 43 2.91 16.79 -18.95
C GLY A 43 4.08 16.08 -19.63
N ALA A 44 3.85 15.54 -20.82
CA ALA A 44 4.85 14.99 -21.73
C ALA A 44 4.86 15.72 -23.08
N ALA A 45 4.45 16.99 -23.11
CA ALA A 45 4.33 17.79 -24.34
C ALA A 45 5.64 17.88 -25.15
N PHE A 46 6.80 17.82 -24.49
CA PHE A 46 8.11 17.77 -25.17
C PHE A 46 8.35 16.45 -25.93
N LEU A 47 7.59 15.39 -25.64
CA LEU A 47 7.58 14.13 -26.39
C LEU A 47 6.53 14.13 -27.52
N ALA A 48 5.86 15.25 -27.81
CA ALA A 48 4.89 15.37 -28.89
C ALA A 48 5.38 14.85 -30.26
N PRO A 49 6.65 15.08 -30.67
CA PRO A 49 7.17 14.51 -31.93
C PRO A 49 7.14 12.99 -31.98
N LEU A 50 7.22 12.32 -30.81
CA LEU A 50 7.11 10.87 -30.69
C LEU A 50 5.65 10.42 -30.52
N HIS A 51 4.82 11.19 -29.82
CA HIS A 51 3.41 10.84 -29.59
C HIS A 51 2.54 10.99 -30.82
N SER A 52 2.81 12.00 -31.67
CA SER A 52 2.04 12.26 -32.89
C SER A 52 1.97 11.03 -33.82
N PRO A 53 3.09 10.40 -34.23
CA PRO A 53 3.01 9.19 -35.06
C PRO A 53 2.43 7.99 -34.31
N LEU A 54 2.58 7.91 -32.98
CA LEU A 54 1.97 6.83 -32.20
C LEU A 54 0.45 6.96 -32.08
N SER A 55 -0.07 8.19 -32.12
CA SER A 55 -1.51 8.46 -32.06
C SER A 55 -2.30 7.93 -33.27
N THR A 56 -1.61 7.65 -34.38
CA THR A 56 -2.21 7.06 -35.59
C THR A 56 -2.24 5.54 -35.57
N LEU A 57 -1.61 4.89 -34.58
CA LEU A 57 -1.64 3.44 -34.43
C LEU A 57 -3.08 2.97 -34.14
N PRO A 58 -3.48 1.80 -34.69
CA PRO A 58 -4.80 1.25 -34.44
C PRO A 58 -4.95 0.87 -32.96
N ALA A 59 -6.04 1.34 -32.35
CA ALA A 59 -6.43 0.93 -31.02
C ALA A 59 -6.97 -0.51 -31.06
N LEU A 60 -6.39 -1.40 -30.28
CA LEU A 60 -6.91 -2.76 -30.13
C LEU A 60 -8.08 -2.77 -29.12
N GLY A 61 -9.30 -2.74 -29.64
CA GLY A 61 -10.53 -2.80 -28.85
C GLY A 61 -10.96 -1.47 -28.20
N ALA A 62 -12.08 -1.49 -27.50
CA ALA A 62 -12.70 -0.29 -26.94
C ALA A 62 -12.04 0.21 -25.63
N LYS A 63 -11.38 -0.68 -24.87
CA LYS A 63 -10.81 -0.34 -23.56
C LYS A 63 -9.31 -0.08 -23.67
N ARG A 64 -8.89 1.17 -23.42
CA ARG A 64 -7.48 1.58 -23.37
C ARG A 64 -6.79 1.02 -22.12
N LEU A 65 -5.50 0.69 -22.22
CA LEU A 65 -4.69 0.33 -21.05
C LEU A 65 -4.28 1.58 -20.29
N ASN A 66 -4.28 1.49 -18.96
CA ASN A 66 -3.72 2.54 -18.12
C ASN A 66 -2.18 2.46 -18.19
N PRO A 67 -1.49 3.52 -18.66
CA PRO A 67 -0.05 3.46 -18.83
C PRO A 67 0.74 3.30 -17.54
N SER A 68 0.24 3.82 -16.42
CA SER A 68 0.86 3.64 -15.10
C SER A 68 0.86 2.17 -14.68
N VAL A 69 -0.25 1.46 -14.93
CA VAL A 69 -0.35 0.02 -14.65
C VAL A 69 0.64 -0.77 -15.49
N VAL A 70 0.75 -0.42 -16.79
CA VAL A 70 1.73 -1.05 -17.68
C VAL A 70 3.15 -0.75 -17.20
N GLY A 71 3.48 0.52 -16.94
CA GLY A 71 4.80 0.95 -16.47
C GLY A 71 5.25 0.25 -15.19
N ASN A 72 4.41 0.24 -14.15
CA ASN A 72 4.70 -0.45 -12.89
C ASN A 72 4.90 -1.96 -13.10
N THR A 73 4.16 -2.58 -14.01
CA THR A 73 4.25 -4.03 -14.26
C THR A 73 5.52 -4.41 -15.01
N LEU A 74 6.02 -3.53 -15.89
CA LEU A 74 7.30 -3.71 -16.58
C LEU A 74 8.51 -3.44 -15.68
N LEU A 75 8.33 -2.63 -14.64
CA LEU A 75 9.39 -2.16 -13.74
C LEU A 75 10.33 -3.26 -13.19
N PRO A 76 9.84 -4.40 -12.66
CA PRO A 76 10.73 -5.47 -12.19
C PRO A 76 11.39 -6.26 -13.34
N LEU A 77 10.79 -6.24 -14.53
CA LEU A 77 11.23 -7.03 -15.68
C LEU A 77 12.40 -6.36 -16.41
N ILE A 78 12.51 -5.03 -16.35
CA ILE A 78 13.58 -4.28 -17.02
C ILE A 78 14.96 -4.64 -16.46
N PRO A 79 15.24 -4.55 -15.13
CA PRO A 79 16.53 -4.97 -14.59
C PRO A 79 16.81 -6.46 -14.80
N LEU A 80 15.77 -7.31 -14.73
CA LEU A 80 15.89 -8.74 -14.99
C LEU A 80 16.37 -9.00 -16.43
N ALA A 81 15.79 -8.31 -17.41
CA ALA A 81 16.16 -8.46 -18.82
C ALA A 81 17.59 -7.97 -19.11
N PHE A 82 18.01 -6.84 -18.53
CA PHE A 82 19.40 -6.35 -18.65
C PHE A 82 20.42 -7.34 -18.07
N VAL A 83 20.15 -7.87 -16.87
CA VAL A 83 21.05 -8.86 -16.24
C VAL A 83 21.04 -10.18 -17.02
N ALA A 84 19.87 -10.64 -17.48
CA ALA A 84 19.75 -11.83 -18.31
C ALA A 84 20.57 -11.70 -19.62
N ALA A 85 20.54 -10.53 -20.27
CA ALA A 85 21.35 -10.27 -21.46
C ALA A 85 22.85 -10.42 -21.20
N GLY A 86 23.33 -10.01 -20.02
CA GLY A 86 24.72 -10.20 -19.60
C GLY A 86 25.08 -11.64 -19.25
N ALA A 87 24.12 -12.42 -18.75
CA ALA A 87 24.33 -13.78 -18.25
C ALA A 87 24.19 -14.87 -19.33
N VAL A 88 23.47 -14.61 -20.43
CA VAL A 88 23.32 -15.58 -21.54
C VAL A 88 24.58 -15.59 -22.43
N ARG A 89 25.05 -16.79 -22.78
CA ARG A 89 26.23 -16.99 -23.64
C ARG A 89 25.97 -16.83 -25.14
N HIS A 90 24.79 -17.20 -25.62
CA HIS A 90 24.46 -17.14 -27.05
C HIS A 90 24.19 -15.71 -27.50
N ALA A 91 24.92 -15.24 -28.53
CA ALA A 91 24.84 -13.86 -29.02
C ALA A 91 23.41 -13.43 -29.42
N ALA A 92 22.67 -14.28 -30.12
CA ALA A 92 21.29 -14.00 -30.53
C ALA A 92 20.35 -13.84 -29.32
N ALA A 93 20.47 -14.70 -28.31
CA ALA A 93 19.66 -14.62 -27.10
C ALA A 93 20.05 -13.42 -26.21
N ARG A 94 21.34 -13.07 -26.16
CA ARG A 94 21.83 -11.84 -25.53
C ARG A 94 21.26 -10.59 -26.20
N LEU A 95 21.33 -10.52 -27.53
CA LEU A 95 20.75 -9.42 -28.30
C LEU A 95 19.23 -9.34 -28.07
N GLY A 96 18.53 -10.48 -28.12
CA GLY A 96 17.09 -10.55 -27.85
C GLY A 96 16.70 -10.03 -26.47
N ALA A 97 17.42 -10.43 -25.42
CA ALA A 97 17.18 -9.94 -24.06
C ALA A 97 17.50 -8.44 -23.90
N ALA A 98 18.56 -7.95 -24.55
CA ALA A 98 18.89 -6.52 -24.54
C ALA A 98 17.84 -5.68 -25.26
N LEU A 99 17.39 -6.11 -26.45
CA LEU A 99 16.31 -5.46 -27.19
C LEU A 99 14.99 -5.48 -26.42
N ALA A 100 14.68 -6.59 -25.73
CA ALA A 100 13.54 -6.69 -24.84
C ALA A 100 13.61 -5.67 -23.69
N ALA A 101 14.76 -5.56 -23.02
CA ALA A 101 14.98 -4.58 -21.95
C ALA A 101 14.79 -3.14 -22.46
N LEU A 102 15.34 -2.83 -23.65
CA LEU A 102 15.22 -1.52 -24.28
C LEU A 102 13.79 -1.21 -24.72
N LEU A 103 13.03 -2.18 -25.25
CA LEU A 103 11.62 -2.02 -25.61
C LEU A 103 10.76 -1.69 -24.38
N MET A 104 10.97 -2.42 -23.28
CA MET A 104 10.24 -2.15 -22.03
C MET A 104 10.62 -0.78 -21.46
N LEU A 105 11.91 -0.44 -21.43
CA LEU A 105 12.39 0.85 -20.94
C LEU A 105 11.89 2.01 -21.83
N SER A 106 11.88 1.83 -23.15
CA SER A 106 11.41 2.87 -24.07
C SER A 106 9.94 3.19 -23.84
N TYR A 107 9.11 2.19 -23.50
CA TYR A 107 7.71 2.45 -23.17
C TYR A 107 7.56 3.37 -21.95
N LEU A 108 8.31 3.12 -20.87
CA LEU A 108 8.32 3.97 -19.66
C LEU A 108 8.73 5.41 -19.97
N VAL A 109 9.76 5.58 -20.82
CA VAL A 109 10.24 6.89 -21.25
C VAL A 109 9.21 7.61 -22.10
N VAL A 110 8.67 6.93 -23.12
CA VAL A 110 7.71 7.52 -24.06
C VAL A 110 6.41 7.91 -23.36
N VAL A 111 5.93 7.10 -22.41
CA VAL A 111 4.73 7.47 -21.64
C VAL A 111 5.00 8.44 -20.49
N TRP A 112 6.27 8.78 -20.28
CA TRP A 112 6.73 9.69 -19.23
C TRP A 112 6.29 9.26 -17.83
N SER A 113 6.50 7.98 -17.50
CA SER A 113 6.23 7.47 -16.15
C SER A 113 7.32 7.93 -15.17
N ARG A 114 7.24 9.19 -14.73
CA ARG A 114 8.26 9.86 -13.90
C ARG A 114 8.64 9.06 -12.66
N GLY A 115 7.62 8.49 -12.00
CA GLY A 115 7.81 7.63 -10.86
C GLY A 115 8.66 6.43 -11.23
N ASP A 116 8.25 5.64 -12.22
CA ASP A 116 8.94 4.40 -12.60
C ASP A 116 10.38 4.64 -13.07
N LEU A 117 10.59 5.74 -13.79
CA LEU A 117 11.92 6.19 -14.20
C LEU A 117 12.78 6.57 -12.99
N LEU A 118 12.21 7.26 -12.00
CA LEU A 118 12.89 7.57 -10.74
C LEU A 118 13.23 6.28 -9.98
N ALA A 119 12.31 5.33 -9.89
CA ALA A 119 12.53 4.05 -9.21
C ALA A 119 13.65 3.23 -9.87
N LEU A 120 13.71 3.20 -11.20
CA LEU A 120 14.84 2.59 -11.94
C LEU A 120 16.15 3.33 -11.67
N GLY A 121 16.14 4.67 -11.70
CA GLY A 121 17.32 5.49 -11.44
C GLY A 121 17.89 5.28 -10.04
N VAL A 122 17.04 5.31 -9.01
CA VAL A 122 17.42 5.04 -7.62
C VAL A 122 17.93 3.60 -7.48
N THR A 123 17.28 2.62 -8.12
CA THR A 123 17.74 1.23 -8.10
C THR A 123 19.11 1.06 -8.74
N ALA A 124 19.36 1.71 -9.88
CA ALA A 124 20.65 1.69 -10.56
C ALA A 124 21.74 2.34 -9.70
N LEU A 125 21.43 3.47 -9.05
CA LEU A 125 22.34 4.13 -8.11
C LEU A 125 22.66 3.22 -6.92
N LEU A 126 21.64 2.61 -6.29
CA LEU A 126 21.83 1.68 -5.18
C LEU A 126 22.69 0.48 -5.61
N ALA A 127 22.44 -0.10 -6.78
CA ALA A 127 23.24 -1.19 -7.33
C ALA A 127 24.70 -0.78 -7.58
N LEU A 128 24.95 0.45 -8.04
CA LEU A 128 26.28 1.01 -8.24
C LEU A 128 27.02 1.21 -6.90
N LEU A 129 26.35 1.83 -5.93
CA LEU A 129 26.88 2.05 -4.58
C LEU A 129 27.17 0.74 -3.86
N TRP A 130 26.37 -0.30 -4.12
CA TRP A 130 26.53 -1.62 -3.53
C TRP A 130 27.88 -2.30 -3.85
N ARG A 131 28.55 -1.86 -4.92
CA ARG A 131 29.91 -2.31 -5.30
C ARG A 131 30.98 -1.88 -4.31
N TRP A 132 30.74 -0.82 -3.55
CA TRP A 132 31.72 -0.19 -2.67
C TRP A 132 31.30 -0.34 -1.22
N ARG A 133 32.06 -1.13 -0.44
CA ARG A 133 31.69 -1.47 0.94
C ARG A 133 31.48 -0.24 1.83
N GLY A 134 32.36 0.75 1.75
CA GLY A 134 32.22 1.98 2.54
C GLY A 134 30.98 2.79 2.14
N LEU A 135 30.73 2.97 0.83
CA LEU A 135 29.59 3.74 0.35
C LEU A 135 28.25 3.07 0.65
N ARG A 136 28.14 1.74 0.53
CA ARG A 136 26.89 1.05 0.87
C ARG A 136 26.57 1.10 2.37
N GLU A 137 27.58 0.98 3.24
CA GLU A 137 27.39 1.09 4.70
C GLU A 137 27.00 2.52 5.08
N ALA A 138 27.64 3.53 4.48
CA ALA A 138 27.26 4.92 4.65
C ALA A 138 25.85 5.22 4.14
N ALA A 139 25.48 4.75 2.95
CA ALA A 139 24.15 4.96 2.38
C ALA A 139 23.04 4.30 3.21
N LEU A 140 23.26 3.07 3.70
CA LEU A 140 22.32 2.39 4.60
C LEU A 140 22.21 3.11 5.95
N GLY A 141 23.33 3.51 6.53
CA GLY A 141 23.36 4.23 7.81
C GLY A 141 22.66 5.59 7.73
N LEU A 142 22.93 6.36 6.68
CA LEU A 142 22.26 7.64 6.41
C LEU A 142 20.77 7.45 6.13
N GLY A 143 20.40 6.44 5.33
CA GLY A 143 18.99 6.16 5.02
C GLY A 143 18.19 5.80 6.26
N VAL A 144 18.68 4.86 7.07
CA VAL A 144 18.04 4.46 8.34
C VAL A 144 18.02 5.62 9.33
N GLY A 145 19.13 6.36 9.44
CA GLY A 145 19.23 7.52 10.32
C GLY A 145 18.25 8.64 9.94
N ALA A 146 18.12 8.95 8.65
CA ALA A 146 17.18 9.94 8.15
C ALA A 146 15.72 9.53 8.39
N VAL A 147 15.35 8.27 8.08
CA VAL A 147 14.00 7.76 8.34
C VAL A 147 13.68 7.76 9.83
N GLY A 148 14.62 7.33 10.68
CA GLY A 148 14.47 7.36 12.14
C GLY A 148 14.32 8.78 12.69
N ALA A 149 15.14 9.72 12.21
CA ALA A 149 15.05 11.12 12.60
C ALA A 149 13.72 11.77 12.16
N LEU A 150 13.26 11.49 10.94
CA LEU A 150 11.97 11.96 10.44
C LEU A 150 10.80 11.38 11.22
N ALA A 151 10.83 10.09 11.56
CA ALA A 151 9.80 9.46 12.38
C ALA A 151 9.76 10.07 13.79
N LEU A 152 10.93 10.31 14.40
CA LEU A 152 11.03 10.96 15.70
C LEU A 152 10.50 12.41 15.65
N ALA A 153 10.91 13.16 14.62
CA ALA A 153 10.43 14.53 14.39
C ALA A 153 8.92 14.58 14.18
N ALA A 154 8.35 13.63 13.44
CA ALA A 154 6.91 13.54 13.22
C ALA A 154 6.11 13.29 14.52
N VAL A 155 6.69 12.59 15.49
CA VAL A 155 6.04 12.30 16.79
C VAL A 155 6.20 13.48 17.75
N PHE A 156 7.42 13.98 17.93
CA PHE A 156 7.73 14.95 18.99
C PHE A 156 7.65 16.40 18.54
N SER A 157 7.73 16.67 17.23
CA SER A 157 7.66 18.02 16.68
C SER A 157 7.00 18.02 15.28
N PRO A 158 5.69 17.71 15.17
CA PRO A 158 5.01 17.58 13.88
C PRO A 158 5.18 18.79 12.95
N SER A 159 5.31 20.00 13.52
CA SER A 159 5.57 21.24 12.76
C SER A 159 6.89 21.24 12.00
N THR A 160 7.89 20.46 12.44
CA THR A 160 9.19 20.33 11.74
C THR A 160 9.10 19.48 10.47
N VAL A 161 8.15 18.55 10.41
CA VAL A 161 7.92 17.70 9.23
C VAL A 161 6.78 18.20 8.35
N ALA A 162 5.94 19.12 8.84
CA ALA A 162 4.84 19.71 8.07
C ALA A 162 5.27 20.26 6.69
N PRO A 163 6.41 20.98 6.55
CA PRO A 163 6.87 21.46 5.24
C PRO A 163 7.14 20.34 4.21
N LEU A 164 7.48 19.12 4.65
CA LEU A 164 7.67 17.97 3.76
C LEU A 164 6.33 17.49 3.20
N GLY A 165 5.28 17.51 4.03
CA GLY A 165 3.91 17.23 3.61
C GLY A 165 3.41 18.27 2.61
N ASP A 166 3.66 19.55 2.88
CA ASP A 166 3.31 20.65 1.97
C ASP A 166 4.05 20.51 0.64
N LEU A 167 5.36 20.25 0.67
CA LEU A 167 6.15 20.02 -0.54
C LEU A 167 5.59 18.84 -1.37
N ALA A 168 5.25 17.72 -0.72
CA ALA A 168 4.61 16.60 -1.40
C ALA A 168 3.27 17.01 -2.05
N GLY A 169 2.48 17.86 -1.37
CA GLY A 169 1.26 18.47 -1.90
C GLY A 169 1.49 19.37 -3.11
N HIS A 170 2.62 20.09 -3.18
CA HIS A 170 2.95 20.92 -4.33
C HIS A 170 3.46 20.09 -5.52
N ILE A 171 4.27 19.06 -5.28
CA ILE A 171 4.86 18.22 -6.34
C ILE A 171 3.81 17.25 -6.92
N TYR A 172 2.98 16.65 -6.05
CA TYR A 172 1.97 15.67 -6.43
C TYR A 172 0.63 15.94 -5.71
N PRO A 173 -0.09 17.03 -6.03
CA PRO A 173 -1.30 17.43 -5.31
C PRO A 173 -2.36 16.31 -5.28
N ALA A 174 -2.53 15.64 -6.42
CA ALA A 174 -3.37 14.46 -6.58
C ALA A 174 -3.01 13.33 -5.60
N ARG A 175 -1.71 12.98 -5.50
CA ARG A 175 -1.24 11.87 -4.67
C ARG A 175 -1.28 12.22 -3.20
N ALA A 176 -0.87 13.43 -2.82
CA ALA A 176 -0.92 13.89 -1.46
C ALA A 176 -2.34 13.79 -0.89
N MET A 177 -3.36 14.23 -1.65
CA MET A 177 -4.75 14.09 -1.21
C MET A 177 -5.15 12.64 -0.97
N VAL A 178 -4.81 11.73 -1.90
CA VAL A 178 -5.12 10.30 -1.80
C VAL A 178 -4.40 9.65 -0.61
N TRP A 179 -3.12 9.94 -0.42
CA TRP A 179 -2.31 9.40 0.68
C TRP A 179 -2.82 9.86 2.05
N THR A 180 -3.22 11.13 2.17
CA THR A 180 -3.82 11.64 3.41
C THR A 180 -5.12 10.90 3.74
N ARG A 181 -5.97 10.59 2.74
CA ARG A 181 -7.19 9.79 2.97
C ARG A 181 -6.84 8.37 3.39
N ALA A 182 -5.85 7.74 2.76
CA ALA A 182 -5.38 6.42 3.17
C ALA A 182 -4.90 6.42 4.62
N LEU A 183 -4.14 7.43 5.04
CA LEU A 183 -3.67 7.58 6.41
C LEU A 183 -4.82 7.79 7.41
N TYR A 184 -5.85 8.56 7.06
CA TYR A 184 -7.04 8.71 7.90
C TYR A 184 -7.81 7.39 8.05
N ILE A 185 -8.00 6.67 6.94
CA ILE A 185 -8.64 5.34 6.96
C ILE A 185 -7.83 4.39 7.86
N ILE A 186 -6.50 4.34 7.70
CA ILE A 186 -5.61 3.52 8.52
C ILE A 186 -5.72 3.91 9.99
N GLY A 187 -5.73 5.21 10.30
CA GLY A 187 -5.84 5.71 11.68
C GLY A 187 -7.14 5.28 12.36
N ASP A 188 -8.25 5.29 11.63
CA ASP A 188 -9.56 4.88 12.13
C ASP A 188 -9.78 3.37 12.13
N HIS A 189 -9.03 2.65 11.29
CA HIS A 189 -9.11 1.20 11.16
C HIS A 189 -7.76 0.53 11.44
N LEU A 190 -7.07 0.96 12.50
CA LEU A 190 -5.68 0.59 12.78
C LEU A 190 -5.41 -0.91 12.79
N PHE A 191 -6.30 -1.73 13.34
CA PHE A 191 -6.06 -3.16 13.53
C PHE A 191 -6.64 -4.05 12.44
N THR A 192 -7.72 -3.63 11.78
CA THR A 192 -8.47 -4.47 10.84
C THR A 192 -8.33 -3.99 9.40
N GLY A 193 -7.98 -2.72 9.20
CA GLY A 193 -8.25 -2.03 7.95
C GLY A 193 -9.74 -1.79 7.73
N ALA A 194 -10.05 -1.06 6.66
CA ALA A 194 -11.39 -0.89 6.13
C ALA A 194 -11.87 -2.12 5.33
N GLY A 195 -11.02 -3.13 5.13
CA GLY A 195 -11.30 -4.31 4.31
C GLY A 195 -10.94 -4.12 2.83
N LEU A 196 -10.87 -5.23 2.12
CA LEU A 196 -10.51 -5.26 0.69
C LEU A 196 -11.51 -4.46 -0.15
N ASP A 197 -11.00 -3.70 -1.11
CA ASP A 197 -11.78 -2.91 -2.08
C ASP A 197 -12.66 -1.80 -1.46
N ASN A 198 -12.42 -1.46 -0.18
CA ASN A 198 -13.19 -0.44 0.52
C ASN A 198 -12.53 0.95 0.54
N PHE A 199 -11.39 1.14 -0.13
CA PHE A 199 -10.71 2.44 -0.16
C PHE A 199 -11.65 3.55 -0.67
N ARG A 200 -12.22 3.37 -1.86
CA ARG A 200 -13.10 4.37 -2.50
C ARG A 200 -14.34 4.70 -1.68
N PRO A 201 -15.20 3.73 -1.29
CA PRO A 201 -16.42 4.05 -0.53
C PRO A 201 -16.10 4.73 0.79
N VAL A 202 -15.07 4.27 1.51
CA VAL A 202 -14.72 4.85 2.82
C VAL A 202 -14.08 6.23 2.67
N ALA A 203 -13.13 6.42 1.74
CA ALA A 203 -12.51 7.71 1.47
C ALA A 203 -13.54 8.78 1.10
N ARG A 204 -14.43 8.47 0.16
CA ARG A 204 -15.48 9.37 -0.31
C ARG A 204 -16.44 9.80 0.78
N ASN A 205 -16.88 8.85 1.60
CA ASN A 205 -18.00 9.06 2.50
C ASN A 205 -17.56 9.56 3.89
N SER A 206 -16.37 9.16 4.34
CA SER A 206 -15.85 9.51 5.67
C SER A 206 -14.74 10.57 5.62
N TYR A 207 -14.07 10.73 4.48
CA TYR A 207 -12.88 11.60 4.34
C TYR A 207 -12.89 12.41 3.03
N PRO A 208 -13.93 13.23 2.79
CA PRO A 208 -14.22 13.82 1.48
C PRO A 208 -13.03 14.58 0.90
N TYR A 209 -12.83 14.45 -0.42
CA TYR A 209 -11.81 15.21 -1.14
C TYR A 209 -12.20 16.70 -1.21
N PHE A 210 -11.20 17.59 -1.13
CA PHE A 210 -11.42 19.03 -1.34
C PHE A 210 -11.64 19.36 -2.81
N ASP A 211 -11.10 18.55 -3.71
CA ASP A 211 -11.31 18.63 -5.15
C ASP A 211 -12.12 17.42 -5.62
N PRO A 212 -13.34 17.62 -6.15
CA PRO A 212 -14.21 16.54 -6.59
C PRO A 212 -13.66 15.71 -7.75
N ALA A 213 -12.64 16.18 -8.48
CA ALA A 213 -11.98 15.39 -9.53
C ALA A 213 -11.30 14.12 -8.98
N PHE A 214 -10.98 14.09 -7.68
CA PHE A 214 -10.31 12.96 -7.01
C PHE A 214 -11.26 11.96 -6.36
N ASP A 215 -12.56 12.26 -6.36
CA ASP A 215 -13.63 11.43 -5.78
C ASP A 215 -13.88 10.10 -6.52
N GLN A 216 -13.17 9.88 -7.63
CA GLN A 216 -13.21 8.65 -8.43
C GLN A 216 -12.02 7.72 -8.14
N THR A 217 -11.14 8.05 -7.19
CA THR A 217 -9.92 7.26 -6.95
C THR A 217 -10.25 5.92 -6.29
N GLU A 218 -9.88 4.82 -6.96
CA GLU A 218 -10.21 3.45 -6.52
C GLU A 218 -9.25 2.92 -5.45
N HIS A 219 -8.04 3.47 -5.32
CA HIS A 219 -6.99 2.95 -4.43
C HIS A 219 -6.01 4.02 -3.95
N ALA A 220 -5.26 3.72 -2.90
CA ALA A 220 -4.36 4.64 -2.19
C ALA A 220 -3.12 5.10 -2.99
N HIS A 221 -2.94 4.68 -4.25
CA HIS A 221 -1.75 4.97 -5.08
C HIS A 221 -0.41 4.80 -4.34
N SER A 222 -0.33 3.81 -3.46
CA SER A 222 0.86 3.37 -2.76
C SER A 222 0.53 2.00 -2.18
N TRP A 223 1.31 0.97 -2.49
CA TRP A 223 1.01 -0.39 -2.06
C TRP A 223 1.08 -0.56 -0.53
N PRO A 224 2.07 -0.02 0.18
CA PRO A 224 2.07 -0.07 1.65
C PRO A 224 0.84 0.60 2.26
N LEU A 225 0.42 1.77 1.74
CA LEU A 225 -0.78 2.44 2.22
C LEU A 225 -2.05 1.68 1.86
N GLN A 226 -2.12 1.09 0.65
CA GLN A 226 -3.26 0.25 0.27
C GLN A 226 -3.37 -0.97 1.17
N ALA A 227 -2.25 -1.67 1.45
CA ALA A 227 -2.25 -2.79 2.37
C ALA A 227 -2.67 -2.36 3.78
N GLY A 228 -2.30 -1.14 4.20
CA GLY A 228 -2.79 -0.54 5.44
C GLY A 228 -4.28 -0.24 5.43
N VAL A 229 -4.81 0.27 4.32
CA VAL A 229 -6.25 0.47 4.16
C VAL A 229 -6.97 -0.86 4.22
N ASP A 230 -6.47 -1.89 3.54
CA ASP A 230 -7.16 -3.18 3.42
C ASP A 230 -7.10 -3.99 4.72
N GLY A 231 -5.97 -3.99 5.42
CA GLY A 231 -5.70 -4.86 6.56
C GLY A 231 -5.09 -4.19 7.79
N GLY A 232 -5.13 -2.85 7.86
CA GLY A 232 -4.58 -2.09 8.98
C GLY A 232 -3.07 -2.24 9.10
N ILE A 233 -2.57 -2.14 10.33
CA ILE A 233 -1.15 -2.31 10.65
C ILE A 233 -0.62 -3.69 10.23
N TRP A 234 -1.47 -4.72 10.20
CA TRP A 234 -1.07 -6.07 9.77
C TRP A 234 -0.83 -6.15 8.27
N GLY A 235 -1.65 -5.48 7.47
CA GLY A 235 -1.42 -5.37 6.02
C GLY A 235 -0.13 -4.64 5.71
N MET A 236 0.14 -3.51 6.39
CA MET A 236 1.42 -2.81 6.28
C MET A 236 2.60 -3.70 6.72
N ALA A 237 2.45 -4.40 7.84
CA ALA A 237 3.47 -5.30 8.36
C ALA A 237 3.76 -6.46 7.39
N ALA A 238 2.75 -6.98 6.70
CA ALA A 238 2.92 -8.02 5.69
C ALA A 238 3.77 -7.54 4.49
N VAL A 239 3.55 -6.31 4.01
CA VAL A 239 4.34 -5.69 2.94
C VAL A 239 5.80 -5.49 3.37
N VAL A 240 6.01 -4.97 4.59
CA VAL A 240 7.37 -4.81 5.16
C VAL A 240 8.04 -6.18 5.34
N TRP A 241 7.31 -7.15 5.86
CA TRP A 241 7.83 -8.51 6.07
C TRP A 241 8.21 -9.16 4.74
N LEU A 242 7.41 -9.01 3.68
CA LEU A 242 7.75 -9.53 2.36
C LEU A 242 9.09 -8.97 1.87
N ALA A 243 9.29 -7.66 1.98
CA ALA A 243 10.55 -7.02 1.59
C ALA A 243 11.73 -7.55 2.44
N VAL A 244 11.58 -7.59 3.77
CA VAL A 244 12.62 -8.10 4.67
C VAL A 244 12.94 -9.56 4.38
N ALA A 245 11.93 -10.41 4.17
CA ALA A 245 12.10 -11.81 3.86
C ALA A 245 12.82 -12.01 2.52
N PHE A 246 12.44 -11.26 1.49
CA PHE A 246 13.09 -11.29 0.18
C PHE A 246 14.57 -10.91 0.27
N TYR A 247 14.90 -9.77 0.88
CA TYR A 247 16.29 -9.32 1.01
C TYR A 247 17.12 -10.23 1.94
N THR A 248 16.50 -10.81 2.97
CA THR A 248 17.15 -11.80 3.82
C THR A 248 17.47 -13.08 3.05
N ALA A 249 16.54 -13.56 2.22
CA ALA A 249 16.77 -14.71 1.35
C ALA A 249 17.88 -14.41 0.33
N ALA A 250 17.87 -13.24 -0.31
CA ALA A 250 18.93 -12.78 -1.21
C ALA A 250 20.31 -12.72 -0.52
N ALA A 251 20.39 -12.17 0.68
CA ALA A 251 21.62 -12.10 1.45
C ALA A 251 22.14 -13.47 1.88
N ARG A 252 21.25 -14.42 2.19
CA ARG A 252 21.61 -15.81 2.52
C ARG A 252 22.12 -16.56 1.28
N ALA A 253 21.40 -16.47 0.17
CA ALA A 253 21.78 -17.11 -1.09
C ALA A 253 23.15 -16.60 -1.58
N ALA A 254 23.41 -15.28 -1.49
CA ALA A 254 24.70 -14.70 -1.85
C ALA A 254 25.88 -15.21 -1.00
N LYS A 255 25.65 -15.67 0.24
CA LYS A 255 26.69 -16.28 1.09
C LYS A 255 26.92 -17.77 0.80
N GLN A 256 25.94 -18.43 0.16
CA GLN A 256 25.95 -19.88 -0.09
C GLN A 256 26.54 -20.26 -1.46
N ASP A 257 26.73 -19.30 -2.38
CA ASP A 257 27.27 -19.50 -3.75
C ASP A 257 28.74 -19.99 -3.81
N VAL A 258 29.25 -20.61 -2.76
CA VAL A 258 30.62 -21.12 -2.64
C VAL A 258 30.84 -22.42 -3.45
N ARG A 259 29.79 -23.09 -3.96
CA ARG A 259 29.92 -24.33 -4.79
C ARG A 259 29.60 -24.07 -6.29
N PRO A 260 30.51 -24.35 -7.26
CA PRO A 260 30.52 -23.62 -8.55
C PRO A 260 29.70 -24.20 -9.72
N ALA A 261 29.25 -25.46 -9.70
CA ALA A 261 28.81 -26.10 -10.95
C ALA A 261 27.31 -25.95 -11.28
N ALA A 262 26.40 -26.16 -10.31
CA ALA A 262 24.95 -26.06 -10.53
C ALA A 262 24.38 -24.68 -10.14
N SER A 263 24.97 -24.03 -9.12
CA SER A 263 24.57 -22.70 -8.67
C SER A 263 24.87 -21.61 -9.71
N ALA A 264 25.92 -21.76 -10.53
CA ALA A 264 26.39 -20.71 -11.44
C ALA A 264 25.39 -20.32 -12.52
N VAL A 265 24.51 -21.25 -12.93
CA VAL A 265 23.52 -21.00 -13.98
C VAL A 265 22.29 -20.25 -13.45
N SER A 266 21.84 -20.56 -12.22
CA SER A 266 20.70 -19.90 -11.57
C SER A 266 21.10 -18.62 -10.83
N SER A 267 22.33 -18.55 -10.29
CA SER A 267 22.84 -17.39 -9.58
C SER A 267 23.12 -16.19 -10.50
N ALA A 268 23.45 -16.44 -11.78
CA ALA A 268 23.77 -15.38 -12.74
C ALA A 268 22.63 -14.37 -12.98
N VAL A 269 21.37 -14.79 -12.84
CA VAL A 269 20.19 -13.92 -12.99
C VAL A 269 19.68 -13.33 -11.68
N ARG A 270 20.17 -13.81 -10.53
CA ARG A 270 19.74 -13.35 -9.20
C ARG A 270 19.89 -11.84 -9.01
N PRO A 271 20.97 -11.16 -9.45
CA PRO A 271 21.05 -9.71 -9.37
C PRO A 271 19.91 -9.00 -10.11
N GLY A 272 19.42 -9.59 -11.21
CA GLY A 272 18.28 -9.08 -11.98
C GLY A 272 16.98 -9.16 -11.19
N PHE A 273 16.75 -10.25 -10.46
CA PHE A 273 15.61 -10.37 -9.54
C PHE A 273 15.71 -9.41 -8.36
N VAL A 274 16.88 -9.24 -7.76
CA VAL A 274 17.08 -8.30 -6.64
C VAL A 274 16.88 -6.87 -7.09
N ALA A 275 17.46 -6.47 -8.22
CA ALA A 275 17.28 -5.13 -8.79
C ALA A 275 15.82 -4.92 -9.22
N GLY A 276 15.20 -5.92 -9.87
CA GLY A 276 13.80 -5.86 -10.28
C GLY A 276 12.84 -5.69 -9.10
N PHE A 277 13.01 -6.48 -8.04
CA PHE A 277 12.22 -6.35 -6.81
C PHE A 277 12.44 -4.97 -6.16
N THR A 278 13.68 -4.48 -6.14
CA THR A 278 14.01 -3.16 -5.58
C THR A 278 13.33 -2.03 -6.37
N ALA A 279 13.43 -2.05 -7.70
CA ALA A 279 12.78 -1.07 -8.56
C ALA A 279 11.26 -1.11 -8.37
N PHE A 280 10.68 -2.30 -8.36
CA PHE A 280 9.25 -2.47 -8.16
C PHE A 280 8.79 -1.97 -6.78
N PHE A 281 9.51 -2.29 -5.72
CA PHE A 281 9.13 -1.87 -4.37
C PHE A 281 9.24 -0.36 -4.17
N ILE A 282 10.32 0.27 -4.66
CA ILE A 282 10.43 1.74 -4.71
C ILE A 282 9.27 2.30 -5.53
N GLY A 283 8.93 1.62 -6.63
CA GLY A 283 7.88 2.07 -7.52
C GLY A 283 6.49 2.08 -6.90
N LEU A 284 6.21 1.05 -6.12
CA LEU A 284 4.97 0.91 -5.40
C LEU A 284 4.85 1.83 -4.17
N LEU A 285 5.88 2.62 -3.83
CA LEU A 285 5.74 3.65 -2.80
C LEU A 285 4.84 4.81 -3.26
N TYR A 286 4.82 5.10 -4.55
CA TYR A 286 4.11 6.26 -5.13
C TYR A 286 3.01 5.89 -6.15
N ASP A 287 2.86 4.60 -6.46
CA ASP A 287 1.76 4.08 -7.26
C ASP A 287 1.33 2.70 -6.75
N ASN A 288 0.17 2.22 -7.17
CA ASN A 288 -0.34 0.89 -6.83
C ASN A 288 -0.94 0.16 -8.04
N GLY A 289 -0.67 0.62 -9.26
CA GLY A 289 -1.35 0.18 -10.47
C GLY A 289 -1.25 -1.33 -10.73
N THR A 290 -0.09 -1.94 -10.47
CA THR A 290 0.08 -3.39 -10.66
C THR A 290 -0.71 -4.21 -9.63
N MET A 291 -0.77 -3.76 -8.38
CA MET A 291 -1.38 -4.53 -7.29
C MET A 291 -2.89 -4.32 -7.15
N SER A 292 -3.42 -3.21 -7.69
CA SER A 292 -4.87 -2.96 -7.73
C SER A 292 -5.60 -3.79 -8.80
N GLY A 293 -4.88 -4.36 -9.79
CA GLY A 293 -5.46 -5.17 -10.85
C GLY A 293 -5.02 -6.65 -10.77
N PRO A 294 -5.95 -7.63 -10.70
CA PRO A 294 -5.58 -9.04 -10.51
C PRO A 294 -4.71 -9.60 -11.64
N ARG A 295 -4.89 -9.11 -12.87
CA ARG A 295 -4.12 -9.55 -14.05
C ARG A 295 -2.67 -9.04 -14.03
N ALA A 296 -2.47 -7.80 -13.60
CA ALA A 296 -1.14 -7.20 -13.51
C ALA A 296 -0.37 -7.78 -12.32
N ALA A 297 -1.04 -7.96 -11.18
CA ALA A 297 -0.48 -8.58 -9.99
C ALA A 297 0.06 -10.00 -10.26
N LEU A 298 -0.58 -10.77 -11.15
CA LEU A 298 -0.12 -12.10 -11.54
C LEU A 298 1.32 -12.10 -12.07
N VAL A 299 1.69 -11.09 -12.86
CA VAL A 299 3.06 -10.96 -13.40
C VAL A 299 4.08 -10.78 -12.27
N PHE A 300 3.74 -9.97 -11.27
CA PHE A 300 4.58 -9.80 -10.08
C PHE A 300 4.71 -11.10 -9.28
N TRP A 301 3.61 -11.82 -9.04
CA TRP A 301 3.66 -13.08 -8.30
C TRP A 301 4.45 -14.16 -9.04
N LEU A 302 4.36 -14.21 -10.37
CA LEU A 302 5.21 -15.06 -11.21
C LEU A 302 6.69 -14.64 -11.15
N PHE A 303 6.97 -13.34 -11.17
CA PHE A 303 8.33 -12.81 -10.98
C PHE A 303 8.89 -13.21 -9.62
N LEU A 304 8.12 -13.05 -8.54
CA LEU A 304 8.53 -13.42 -7.19
C LEU A 304 8.74 -14.94 -7.06
N GLY A 305 7.85 -15.75 -7.64
CA GLY A 305 8.00 -17.20 -7.69
C GLY A 305 9.27 -17.63 -8.42
N ALA A 306 9.59 -17.01 -9.56
CA ALA A 306 10.83 -17.26 -10.28
C ALA A 306 12.07 -16.80 -9.49
N ALA A 307 11.98 -15.65 -8.80
CA ALA A 307 13.04 -15.18 -7.92
C ALA A 307 13.32 -16.19 -6.80
N LEU A 308 12.28 -16.73 -6.17
CA LEU A 308 12.41 -17.73 -5.09
C LEU A 308 13.20 -18.97 -5.52
N VAL A 309 13.11 -19.42 -6.78
CA VAL A 309 13.93 -20.54 -7.27
C VAL A 309 15.43 -20.23 -7.22
N THR A 310 15.81 -18.95 -7.36
CA THR A 310 17.21 -18.50 -7.27
C THR A 310 17.66 -18.16 -5.85
N LEU A 311 16.71 -17.99 -4.93
CA LEU A 311 16.92 -17.55 -3.55
C LEU A 311 16.77 -18.67 -2.52
N ALA A 312 15.99 -19.70 -2.84
CA ALA A 312 15.78 -20.85 -1.98
C ALA A 312 17.08 -21.67 -1.89
N PRO A 313 17.49 -22.09 -0.69
CA PRO A 313 18.59 -23.03 -0.56
C PRO A 313 18.25 -24.31 -1.34
N HIS A 314 19.12 -24.74 -2.24
CA HIS A 314 18.96 -26.03 -2.90
C HIS A 314 19.08 -27.11 -1.83
N ALA A 315 17.98 -27.81 -1.57
CA ALA A 315 17.96 -28.96 -0.69
C ALA A 315 18.68 -30.12 -1.39
N ASP A 316 20.00 -30.12 -1.36
CA ASP A 316 20.74 -31.37 -1.50
C ASP A 316 20.50 -32.15 -0.21
N ALA A 317 19.46 -32.97 -0.23
CA ALA A 317 19.17 -33.99 0.78
C ALA A 317 20.29 -35.05 0.75
N ALA A 318 21.45 -34.75 1.33
CA ALA A 318 22.49 -35.72 1.71
C ALA A 318 23.67 -35.10 2.46
N ASP A 319 23.98 -33.82 2.25
CA ASP A 319 25.18 -33.18 2.82
C ASP A 319 24.83 -32.25 3.99
N ASP A 320 24.27 -32.83 5.05
CA ASP A 320 24.27 -32.22 6.39
C ASP A 320 25.67 -32.35 7.04
N VAL A 321 26.72 -32.10 6.24
CA VAL A 321 28.12 -32.23 6.62
C VAL A 321 28.66 -30.87 7.04
N LEU A 322 28.74 -30.70 8.35
CA LEU A 322 29.76 -29.91 9.05
C LEU A 322 29.87 -28.42 8.70
N TYR A 323 28.75 -27.70 8.65
CA TYR A 323 28.84 -26.27 8.98
C TYR A 323 29.04 -26.15 10.51
N ARG A 324 30.30 -26.14 10.97
CA ARG A 324 30.64 -25.67 12.32
C ARG A 324 30.05 -24.27 12.42
N ARG A 325 28.89 -24.13 13.08
CA ARG A 325 28.38 -22.83 13.51
C ARG A 325 29.53 -22.16 14.28
N PRO A 326 29.93 -20.92 13.96
CA PRO A 326 30.85 -20.20 14.82
C PRO A 326 30.27 -20.22 16.24
N PRO A 327 31.10 -20.41 17.29
CA PRO A 327 30.61 -20.45 18.65
C PRO A 327 29.77 -19.18 18.88
N PRO A 328 28.55 -19.30 19.45
CA PRO A 328 27.73 -18.13 19.66
C PRO A 328 28.52 -17.11 20.49
N ALA A 329 28.57 -15.86 20.01
CA ALA A 329 29.02 -14.72 20.81
C ALA A 329 28.37 -14.78 22.21
N PRO A 330 29.04 -14.30 23.27
CA PRO A 330 28.69 -14.60 24.66
C PRO A 330 27.20 -14.47 24.94
N ARG A 331 26.56 -15.60 25.24
CA ARG A 331 25.09 -15.74 25.42
C ARG A 331 24.50 -14.74 26.41
N ARG A 332 25.28 -14.32 27.43
CA ARG A 332 24.80 -13.42 28.48
C ARG A 332 24.36 -12.06 27.95
N GLY A 333 25.10 -11.46 27.02
CA GLY A 333 24.74 -10.15 26.45
C GLY A 333 23.48 -10.20 25.58
N ARG A 334 23.29 -11.26 24.80
CA ARG A 334 22.08 -11.46 23.98
C ARG A 334 20.85 -11.80 24.82
N ILE A 335 21.02 -12.60 25.87
CA ILE A 335 19.94 -12.91 26.82
C ILE A 335 19.54 -11.65 27.59
N ALA A 336 20.51 -10.87 28.09
CA ALA A 336 20.25 -9.61 28.78
C ALA A 336 19.56 -8.59 27.86
N ALA A 337 20.02 -8.46 26.61
CA ALA A 337 19.35 -7.62 25.60
C ALA A 337 17.93 -8.12 25.30
N GLY A 338 17.72 -9.44 25.18
CA GLY A 338 16.40 -10.03 24.99
C GLY A 338 15.46 -9.75 26.16
N ILE A 339 15.92 -9.91 27.40
CA ILE A 339 15.16 -9.59 28.61
C ILE A 339 14.85 -8.09 28.66
N ALA A 340 15.84 -7.22 28.38
CA ALA A 340 15.63 -5.78 28.33
C ALA A 340 14.58 -5.38 27.28
N CYS A 341 14.61 -5.99 26.09
CA CYS A 341 13.59 -5.79 25.06
C CYS A 341 12.21 -6.28 25.51
N LEU A 342 12.12 -7.43 26.19
CA LEU A 342 10.85 -7.94 26.72
C LEU A 342 10.28 -7.04 27.83
N LEU A 343 11.12 -6.56 28.75
CA LEU A 343 10.71 -5.64 29.81
C LEU A 343 10.31 -4.28 29.25
N ALA A 344 11.07 -3.73 28.30
CA ALA A 344 10.71 -2.50 27.61
C ALA A 344 9.40 -2.67 26.82
N GLY A 345 9.22 -3.80 26.14
CA GLY A 345 7.97 -4.12 25.44
C GLY A 345 6.79 -4.24 26.39
N ALA A 346 6.95 -4.93 27.52
CA ALA A 346 5.91 -5.07 28.55
C ALA A 346 5.56 -3.72 29.18
N LEU A 347 6.56 -2.87 29.46
CA LEU A 347 6.36 -1.52 29.97
C LEU A 347 5.61 -0.65 28.96
N LEU A 348 5.99 -0.72 27.67
CA LEU A 348 5.30 0.02 26.61
C LEU A 348 3.84 -0.44 26.47
N ILE A 349 3.58 -1.75 26.48
CA ILE A 349 2.21 -2.30 26.44
C ILE A 349 1.40 -1.84 27.65
N TRP A 350 1.98 -1.88 28.85
CA TRP A 350 1.32 -1.42 30.07
C TRP A 350 1.04 0.08 30.03
N ALA A 351 2.04 0.89 29.69
CA ALA A 351 1.93 2.35 29.63
C ALA A 351 0.97 2.84 28.52
N SER A 352 0.77 2.03 27.47
CA SER A 352 -0.16 2.35 26.38
C SER A 352 -1.48 1.57 26.45
N ARG A 353 -1.75 0.84 27.54
CA ARG A 353 -2.91 -0.06 27.65
C ARG A 353 -4.23 0.66 27.36
N ASP A 354 -4.48 1.77 28.04
CA ASP A 354 -5.75 2.48 27.96
C ASP A 354 -5.94 3.11 26.57
N TRP A 355 -4.86 3.66 25.99
CA TRP A 355 -4.82 4.11 24.61
C TRP A 355 -5.05 2.97 23.60
N ALA A 356 -4.45 1.80 23.81
CA ALA A 356 -4.63 0.64 22.95
C ALA A 356 -6.07 0.10 23.00
N VAL A 357 -6.67 0.05 24.19
CA VAL A 357 -8.09 -0.28 24.37
C VAL A 357 -8.98 0.77 23.69
N GLY A 358 -8.64 2.05 23.84
CA GLY A 358 -9.30 3.17 23.17
C GLY A 358 -9.29 3.01 21.64
N LEU A 359 -8.10 2.78 21.07
CA LEU A 359 -7.92 2.56 19.63
C LEU A 359 -8.63 1.30 19.14
N TRP A 360 -8.66 0.23 19.95
CA TRP A 360 -9.35 -1.01 19.61
C TRP A 360 -10.86 -0.80 19.50
N HIS A 361 -11.48 -0.16 20.50
CA HIS A 361 -12.90 0.13 20.46
C HIS A 361 -13.26 1.16 19.38
N ASN A 362 -12.43 2.19 19.16
CA ASN A 362 -12.62 3.11 18.03
C ASN A 362 -12.57 2.38 16.68
N ASN A 363 -11.65 1.43 16.51
CA ASN A 363 -11.57 0.60 15.33
C ASN A 363 -12.85 -0.22 15.12
N LEU A 364 -13.30 -0.97 16.13
CA LEU A 364 -14.52 -1.78 16.05
C LEU A 364 -15.75 -0.92 15.74
N ALA A 365 -15.85 0.27 16.34
CA ALA A 365 -16.93 1.20 16.07
C ALA A 365 -16.94 1.68 14.62
N ASN A 366 -15.78 2.00 14.05
CA ASN A 366 -15.66 2.39 12.64
C ASN A 366 -16.04 1.24 11.70
N VAL A 367 -15.64 0.02 12.01
CA VAL A 367 -16.02 -1.19 11.25
C VAL A 367 -17.54 -1.38 11.27
N ALA A 368 -18.16 -1.39 12.45
CA ALA A 368 -19.60 -1.56 12.59
C ALA A 368 -20.39 -0.45 11.87
N ARG A 369 -19.96 0.81 12.03
CA ARG A 369 -20.54 1.97 11.32
C ARG A 369 -20.48 1.77 9.80
N ASN A 370 -19.32 1.45 9.26
CA ASN A 370 -19.14 1.31 7.82
C ASN A 370 -19.92 0.11 7.27
N GLN A 371 -20.03 -0.99 8.03
CA GLN A 371 -20.87 -2.14 7.67
C GLN A 371 -22.34 -1.75 7.56
N GLY A 372 -22.88 -1.04 8.56
CA GLY A 372 -24.27 -0.55 8.53
C GLY A 372 -24.55 0.38 7.35
N LEU A 373 -23.66 1.37 7.15
CA LEU A 373 -23.84 2.38 6.11
C LEU A 373 -23.65 1.86 4.69
N TYR A 374 -22.77 0.89 4.45
CA TYR A 374 -22.33 0.52 3.09
C TYR A 374 -22.80 -0.87 2.63
N THR A 375 -23.34 -1.71 3.52
CA THR A 375 -23.89 -3.01 3.10
C THR A 375 -25.32 -2.84 2.61
N MET A 376 -25.56 -3.20 1.34
CA MET A 376 -26.86 -3.02 0.69
C MET A 376 -27.92 -4.01 1.21
N GLU A 377 -27.53 -5.25 1.42
CA GLU A 377 -28.42 -6.39 1.69
C GLU A 377 -28.94 -6.44 3.15
N MET A 378 -28.64 -5.43 3.97
CA MET A 378 -29.05 -5.40 5.38
C MET A 378 -30.45 -4.81 5.58
N ASP A 379 -31.26 -5.49 6.39
CA ASP A 379 -32.52 -4.95 6.88
C ASP A 379 -32.32 -3.85 7.94
N ASP A 380 -33.39 -3.12 8.24
CA ASP A 380 -33.36 -1.97 9.16
C ASP A 380 -33.01 -2.37 10.60
N GLY A 381 -33.34 -3.59 11.04
CA GLY A 381 -32.99 -4.09 12.37
C GLY A 381 -31.49 -4.42 12.48
N GLN A 382 -30.92 -5.05 11.46
CA GLN A 382 -29.49 -5.34 11.36
C GLN A 382 -28.65 -4.05 11.35
N ARG A 383 -29.07 -3.05 10.57
CA ARG A 383 -28.40 -1.74 10.53
C ARG A 383 -28.47 -1.02 11.87
N ALA A 384 -29.64 -1.02 12.50
CA ALA A 384 -29.83 -0.42 13.82
C ALA A 384 -28.96 -1.08 14.90
N ALA A 385 -28.84 -2.40 14.88
CA ALA A 385 -27.93 -3.14 15.75
C ALA A 385 -26.45 -2.73 15.54
N LEU A 386 -26.01 -2.57 14.29
CA LEU A 386 -24.65 -2.12 13.98
C LEU A 386 -24.38 -0.67 14.41
N ALA A 387 -25.34 0.22 14.18
CA ALA A 387 -25.25 1.61 14.65
C ALA A 387 -25.19 1.70 16.19
N GLY A 388 -26.01 0.90 16.88
CA GLY A 388 -25.95 0.78 18.35
C GLY A 388 -24.62 0.24 18.85
N ALA A 389 -24.09 -0.81 18.21
CA ALA A 389 -22.77 -1.35 18.52
C ALA A 389 -21.66 -0.30 18.30
N ALA A 390 -21.72 0.46 17.21
CA ALA A 390 -20.76 1.52 16.93
C ALA A 390 -20.75 2.60 18.01
N VAL A 391 -21.93 3.09 18.42
CA VAL A 391 -22.04 4.09 19.50
C VAL A 391 -21.49 3.55 20.82
N ALA A 392 -21.86 2.32 21.19
CA ALA A 392 -21.37 1.67 22.41
C ALA A 392 -19.83 1.56 22.40
N ASP A 393 -19.24 1.16 21.28
CA ASP A 393 -17.80 1.06 21.14
C ASP A 393 -17.09 2.43 21.15
N TYR A 394 -17.62 3.46 20.49
CA TYR A 394 -17.04 4.81 20.61
C TYR A 394 -17.03 5.30 22.06
N ARG A 395 -18.06 5.00 22.86
CA ARG A 395 -18.07 5.35 24.28
C ARG A 395 -17.05 4.56 25.09
N ARG A 396 -16.90 3.27 24.82
CA ARG A 396 -15.83 2.47 25.44
C ARG A 396 -14.45 3.04 25.08
N ALA A 397 -14.28 3.51 23.86
CA ALA A 397 -13.05 4.15 23.42
C ALA A 397 -12.75 5.43 24.20
N ILE A 398 -13.75 6.32 24.33
CA ILE A 398 -13.64 7.59 25.08
C ILE A 398 -13.47 7.32 26.59
N ALA A 399 -14.14 6.32 27.14
CA ALA A 399 -13.99 5.97 28.56
C ALA A 399 -12.59 5.43 28.90
N ALA A 400 -11.99 4.66 27.98
CA ALA A 400 -10.63 4.16 28.13
C ALA A 400 -9.59 5.27 27.91
N ALA A 401 -9.76 6.10 26.89
CA ALA A 401 -8.85 7.19 26.55
C ALA A 401 -9.64 8.48 26.28
N PRO A 402 -9.94 9.28 27.33
CA PRO A 402 -10.77 10.48 27.19
C PRO A 402 -10.23 11.54 26.23
N ASP A 403 -8.92 11.57 26.04
CA ASP A 403 -8.18 12.46 25.15
C ASP A 403 -7.99 11.90 23.73
N LEU A 404 -8.52 10.71 23.43
CA LEU A 404 -8.47 10.11 22.09
C LEU A 404 -9.38 10.89 21.12
N ALA A 405 -8.81 11.93 20.52
CA ALA A 405 -9.51 12.82 19.58
C ALA A 405 -10.19 12.08 18.42
N ALA A 406 -9.64 10.95 17.98
CA ALA A 406 -10.22 10.13 16.91
C ALA A 406 -11.62 9.60 17.28
N ALA A 407 -11.80 9.10 18.51
CA ALA A 407 -13.08 8.55 18.96
C ALA A 407 -14.16 9.64 19.04
N HIS A 408 -13.83 10.81 19.59
CA HIS A 408 -14.72 11.97 19.61
C HIS A 408 -15.09 12.44 18.20
N ARG A 409 -14.10 12.59 17.31
CA ARG A 409 -14.34 12.97 15.91
C ARG A 409 -15.30 12.01 15.22
N ASN A 410 -15.03 10.71 15.30
CA ASN A 410 -15.76 9.68 14.56
C ASN A 410 -17.20 9.53 15.07
N LEU A 411 -17.39 9.64 16.38
CA LEU A 411 -18.72 9.70 16.99
C LEU A 411 -19.49 10.96 16.55
N GLY A 412 -18.82 12.11 16.55
CA GLY A 412 -19.39 13.36 16.04
C GLY A 412 -19.80 13.27 14.57
N VAL A 413 -18.99 12.64 13.71
CA VAL A 413 -19.33 12.39 12.29
C VAL A 413 -20.56 11.49 12.15
N LEU A 414 -20.70 10.46 12.99
CA LEU A 414 -21.89 9.60 12.99
C LEU A 414 -23.16 10.40 13.33
N TYR A 415 -23.11 11.25 14.38
CA TYR A 415 -24.22 12.14 14.73
C TYR A 415 -24.52 13.19 13.64
N TRP A 416 -23.48 13.73 12.99
CA TRP A 416 -23.62 14.64 11.87
C TRP A 416 -24.34 14.00 10.69
N GLN A 417 -23.92 12.78 10.30
CA GLN A 417 -24.55 12.02 9.23
C GLN A 417 -26.01 11.70 9.54
N ALA A 418 -26.35 11.51 10.82
CA ALA A 418 -27.72 11.38 11.30
C ALA A 418 -28.50 12.71 11.42
N ALA A 419 -27.87 13.84 11.05
CA ALA A 419 -28.40 15.20 11.14
C ALA A 419 -28.81 15.62 12.56
N GLN A 420 -27.97 15.30 13.54
CA GLN A 420 -28.08 15.75 14.92
C GLN A 420 -26.95 16.76 15.22
N PRO A 421 -27.11 18.04 14.82
CA PRO A 421 -26.02 19.01 14.80
C PRO A 421 -25.51 19.40 16.20
N GLU A 422 -26.35 19.35 17.24
CA GLU A 422 -25.94 19.71 18.61
C GLU A 422 -25.02 18.66 19.24
N GLU A 423 -25.40 17.38 19.18
CA GLU A 423 -24.55 16.26 19.65
C GLU A 423 -23.27 16.14 18.82
N SER A 424 -23.39 16.33 17.50
CA SER A 424 -22.25 16.47 16.61
C SER A 424 -21.30 17.58 17.09
N ALA A 425 -21.82 18.78 17.39
CA ALA A 425 -21.01 19.91 17.84
C ALA A 425 -20.32 19.64 19.19
N ARG A 426 -21.00 18.99 20.14
CA ARG A 426 -20.41 18.57 21.43
C ARG A 426 -19.18 17.70 21.23
N HIS A 427 -19.27 16.69 20.39
CA HIS A 427 -18.15 15.77 20.13
C HIS A 427 -17.04 16.38 19.25
N ILE A 428 -17.40 17.18 18.24
CA ILE A 428 -16.43 17.82 17.34
C ILE A 428 -15.65 18.93 18.05
N SER A 429 -16.24 19.62 19.03
CA SER A 429 -15.58 20.70 19.79
C SER A 429 -14.28 20.27 20.47
N TRP A 430 -14.12 18.97 20.75
CA TRP A 430 -12.90 18.36 21.28
C TRP A 430 -11.75 18.22 20.28
N THR A 431 -11.96 18.52 18.99
CA THR A 431 -11.02 18.12 17.92
C THR A 431 -10.40 19.30 17.14
N THR A 432 -10.78 20.54 17.47
CA THR A 432 -10.28 21.88 17.02
C THR A 432 -9.54 22.04 15.67
N ALA A 433 -9.65 21.16 14.67
CA ALA A 433 -8.81 21.30 13.47
C ALA A 433 -9.37 20.78 12.13
N LEU A 434 -10.62 20.29 12.02
CA LEU A 434 -11.14 19.82 10.72
C LEU A 434 -12.52 20.40 10.39
N PRO A 435 -12.65 21.23 9.34
CA PRO A 435 -13.96 21.65 8.85
C PRO A 435 -14.69 20.46 8.19
N LEU A 436 -15.80 20.04 8.78
CA LEU A 436 -16.71 19.05 8.20
C LEU A 436 -17.69 19.74 7.26
N ARG A 437 -17.54 19.51 5.95
CA ARG A 437 -18.60 19.71 4.96
C ARG A 437 -18.60 18.54 3.97
N PRO A 438 -19.57 17.63 4.07
CA PRO A 438 -19.90 16.75 2.95
C PRO A 438 -21.39 16.77 2.64
N LEU A 439 -21.79 17.25 1.45
CA LEU A 439 -23.16 17.01 0.97
C LEU A 439 -23.36 16.88 -0.54
N ALA A 440 -22.31 16.79 -1.35
CA ALA A 440 -22.52 16.47 -2.76
C ALA A 440 -21.32 15.66 -3.26
N PHE A 441 -21.62 14.59 -3.99
CA PHE A 441 -20.73 13.70 -4.77
C PHE A 441 -20.90 12.21 -4.38
N PHE A 442 -21.94 11.52 -4.86
CA PHE A 442 -22.11 10.05 -4.76
C PHE A 442 -22.53 9.46 -6.12
N SER A 443 -21.61 8.82 -6.84
CA SER A 443 -21.78 8.34 -8.22
C SER A 443 -21.18 6.94 -8.47
N GLY A 444 -20.84 6.20 -7.42
CA GLY A 444 -20.17 4.89 -7.57
C GLY A 444 -20.41 3.87 -6.45
N VAL A 445 -21.13 4.24 -5.39
CA VAL A 445 -21.68 3.30 -4.41
C VAL A 445 -23.19 3.33 -4.62
N PRO A 446 -23.89 2.18 -4.65
CA PRO A 446 -25.34 2.19 -4.68
C PRO A 446 -25.85 3.06 -3.53
N GLN A 447 -26.67 4.06 -3.84
CA GLN A 447 -27.26 4.87 -2.79
C GLN A 447 -28.37 4.06 -2.13
N PRO A 448 -28.54 4.13 -0.80
CA PRO A 448 -29.75 3.61 -0.16
C PRO A 448 -31.00 4.23 -0.82
N GLU A 449 -32.19 3.66 -0.61
CA GLU A 449 -33.45 4.33 -1.00
C GLU A 449 -33.60 5.62 -0.15
N GLY A 450 -32.99 6.71 -0.63
CA GLY A 450 -32.76 7.97 0.09
C GLY A 450 -31.29 8.44 0.02
N SER A 451 -30.99 9.60 0.58
CA SER A 451 -29.60 10.05 0.73
C SER A 451 -28.87 9.28 1.84
N TYR A 452 -27.54 9.22 1.82
CA TYR A 452 -26.75 8.68 2.95
C TYR A 452 -27.08 9.36 4.29
N MET A 453 -27.48 10.63 4.25
CA MET A 453 -27.92 11.38 5.43
C MET A 453 -29.25 10.86 5.98
N GLU A 454 -30.19 10.48 5.11
CA GLU A 454 -31.46 9.86 5.52
C GLU A 454 -31.23 8.44 6.04
N ALA A 455 -30.34 7.68 5.42
CA ALA A 455 -29.97 6.34 5.89
C ALA A 455 -29.33 6.39 7.28
N ALA A 456 -28.28 7.19 7.47
CA ALA A 456 -27.63 7.35 8.77
C ALA A 456 -28.61 7.83 9.86
N ARG A 457 -29.52 8.75 9.50
CA ARG A 457 -30.58 9.21 10.41
C ARG A 457 -31.54 8.08 10.79
N ARG A 458 -31.96 7.26 9.83
CA ARG A 458 -32.84 6.11 10.06
C ARG A 458 -32.18 5.09 10.99
N GLU A 459 -30.94 4.70 10.68
CA GLU A 459 -30.16 3.74 11.46
C GLU A 459 -29.97 4.20 12.90
N LEU A 460 -29.59 5.46 13.10
CA LEU A 460 -29.41 6.02 14.44
C LEU A 460 -30.73 6.12 15.19
N ASN A 461 -31.81 6.61 14.57
CA ASN A 461 -33.12 6.67 15.23
C ASN A 461 -33.61 5.28 15.67
N LEU A 462 -33.42 4.26 14.83
CA LEU A 462 -33.79 2.88 15.17
C LEU A 462 -32.90 2.30 16.28
N ALA A 463 -31.60 2.61 16.28
CA ALA A 463 -30.72 2.20 17.38
C ALA A 463 -31.18 2.81 18.72
N LEU A 464 -31.57 4.09 18.70
CA LEU A 464 -32.07 4.81 19.86
C LEU A 464 -33.42 4.29 20.37
N THR A 465 -34.27 3.74 19.49
CA THR A 465 -35.54 3.10 19.92
C THR A 465 -35.34 1.69 20.49
N LEU A 466 -34.32 0.97 20.01
CA LEU A 466 -34.02 -0.41 20.44
C LEU A 466 -33.21 -0.49 21.76
N ALA A 467 -32.59 0.60 22.19
CA ALA A 467 -31.85 0.70 23.45
C ALA A 467 -32.27 1.93 24.29
N PRO A 468 -33.50 1.96 24.84
CA PRO A 468 -33.95 3.05 25.72
C PRO A 468 -33.18 3.04 27.05
N GLY A 469 -32.67 4.20 27.48
CA GLY A 469 -31.84 4.37 28.69
C GLY A 469 -30.38 4.75 28.40
N ASP A 470 -30.04 4.97 27.14
CA ASP A 470 -28.79 5.61 26.75
C ASP A 470 -28.88 7.13 26.99
N VAL A 471 -27.99 7.71 27.80
CA VAL A 471 -28.00 9.12 28.23
C VAL A 471 -28.00 10.11 27.05
N VAL A 472 -27.43 9.71 25.90
CA VAL A 472 -27.51 10.52 24.67
C VAL A 472 -28.88 10.39 23.99
N ALA A 473 -29.51 9.21 24.05
CA ALA A 473 -30.88 8.99 23.55
C ALA A 473 -31.93 9.76 24.35
N GLU A 474 -31.77 9.84 25.67
CA GLU A 474 -32.63 10.65 26.55
C GLU A 474 -32.46 12.15 26.27
N GLY A 475 -31.23 12.64 26.11
CA GLY A 475 -30.96 14.04 25.74
C GLY A 475 -31.54 14.44 24.37
N ILE A 476 -31.55 13.53 23.39
CA ILE A 476 -32.15 13.75 22.06
C ILE A 476 -33.69 13.73 22.13
N MET A 477 -34.28 12.82 22.91
CA MET A 477 -35.74 12.73 23.10
C MET A 477 -36.29 13.95 23.85
N GLU A 478 -35.60 14.43 24.88
CA GLU A 478 -35.97 15.66 25.60
C GLU A 478 -35.91 16.90 24.70
N HIS A 479 -34.89 17.01 23.85
CA HIS A 479 -34.73 18.15 22.94
C HIS A 479 -35.78 18.18 21.80
N LYS A 480 -36.19 17.01 21.28
CA LYS A 480 -37.30 16.93 20.31
C LYS A 480 -38.65 17.30 20.94
N MET A 481 -38.87 16.97 22.22
CA MET A 481 -40.11 17.36 22.91
C MET A 481 -40.15 18.85 23.28
N SER A 482 -39.01 19.54 23.42
CA SER A 482 -38.97 20.99 23.65
C SER A 482 -39.15 21.84 22.39
N MET A 483 -38.86 21.30 21.20
CA MET A 483 -39.07 21.99 19.91
C MET A 483 -40.44 21.74 19.27
N SER A 484 -41.23 20.82 19.83
CA SER A 484 -42.61 20.52 19.41
C SER A 484 -43.68 21.16 20.30
N LYS A 485 -43.27 21.97 21.29
CA LYS A 485 -44.12 22.90 22.04
C LYS A 485 -43.75 24.32 21.62
#